data_AF-A0A1Y1Z6J6-F1
#
_entry.id   AF-A0A1Y1Z6J6-F1
#
_cell.length_a   1.000
_cell.length_b   1.000
_cell.length_c   1.000
_cell.angle_alpha   90.00
_cell.angle_beta   90.00
_cell.angle_gamma   90.00
#
_symmetry.space_group_name_H-M   'P 1'
#
loop_
_entity.id
_entity.type
_entity.pdbx_description
1 polymer ?
#
loop_
_entity_poly.entity_id
_entity_poly.type
_entity_poly.pdbx_seq_one_letter_code
_entity_poly.pdbx_strand_id
1 'polypeptide(L)'
;MTTENTTQAVLDKLACSPYPSWVVSAMCAFAMPLSLRRLPGVPSFIQTPSFAAIFGGAGYVTSCGDYENGAGIATAWSITYLVLNVNKALRSKRPIPILMLTTVAGNGFIYGQKYFREYFA
;
A
#
# COMPACT_ATOMS: atom_id res chain seq x y z
N MET A 1 -6.72 -16.51 26.17
CA MET A 1 -6.34 -15.44 25.22
C MET A 1 -7.10 -15.73 23.94
N THR A 2 -8.11 -14.92 23.61
CA THR A 2 -8.96 -15.15 22.42
C THR A 2 -8.16 -14.88 21.15
N THR A 3 -8.45 -15.60 20.08
CA THR A 3 -7.77 -15.49 18.78
C THR A 3 -7.78 -14.07 18.20
N GLU A 4 -8.82 -13.28 18.50
CA GLU A 4 -8.90 -11.86 18.12
C GLU A 4 -7.75 -11.01 18.69
N ASN A 5 -7.37 -11.24 19.95
CA ASN A 5 -6.31 -10.46 20.60
C ASN A 5 -4.95 -10.68 19.94
N THR A 6 -4.69 -11.89 19.44
CA THR A 6 -3.44 -12.23 18.75
C THR A 6 -3.37 -11.58 17.37
N THR A 7 -4.47 -11.62 16.60
CA THR A 7 -4.52 -11.00 15.26
C THR A 7 -4.31 -9.50 15.33
N GLN A 8 -4.95 -8.83 16.28
CA GLN A 8 -4.77 -7.39 16.49
C GLN A 8 -3.33 -7.04 16.86
N ALA A 9 -2.72 -7.81 17.77
CA ALA A 9 -1.31 -7.59 18.14
C ALA A 9 -0.34 -7.75 16.95
N VAL A 10 -0.63 -8.65 16.01
CA VAL A 10 0.18 -8.81 14.78
C VAL A 10 -0.03 -7.61 13.85
N LEU A 11 -1.27 -7.17 13.66
CA LEU A 11 -1.59 -6.01 12.81
C LEU A 11 -0.95 -4.73 13.35
N ASP A 12 -1.01 -4.50 14.67
CA ASP A 12 -0.38 -3.35 15.31
C ASP A 12 1.14 -3.36 15.09
N LYS A 13 1.78 -4.53 15.22
CA LYS A 13 3.21 -4.69 14.92
C LYS A 13 3.54 -4.40 13.45
N LEU A 14 2.68 -4.83 12.52
CA LEU A 14 2.87 -4.58 11.09
C LEU A 14 2.65 -3.10 10.75
N ALA A 15 1.68 -2.43 11.38
CA ALA A 15 1.39 -1.02 11.19
C ALA A 15 2.49 -0.10 11.76
N CYS A 16 3.24 -0.56 12.77
CA CYS A 16 4.43 0.13 13.27
C CYS A 16 5.71 -0.26 12.51
N SER A 17 5.62 -1.11 11.48
CA SER A 17 6.77 -1.53 10.69
C SER A 17 6.83 -0.76 9.36
N PRO A 18 8.02 -0.37 8.87
CA PRO A 18 8.15 0.30 7.57
C PRO A 18 8.02 -0.67 6.38
N TYR A 19 8.18 -1.97 6.62
CA TYR A 19 8.31 -2.97 5.56
C TYR A 19 7.09 -3.10 4.64
N PRO A 20 5.82 -3.10 5.12
CA PRO A 20 4.67 -3.19 4.22
C PRO A 20 4.66 -2.06 3.17
N SER A 21 4.90 -0.81 3.59
CA SER A 21 4.98 0.34 2.68
C SER A 21 6.17 0.23 1.72
N TRP A 22 7.35 -0.18 2.19
CA TRP A 22 8.50 -0.37 1.30
C TRP A 22 8.33 -1.52 0.30
N VAL A 23 7.62 -2.59 0.65
CA VAL A 23 7.26 -3.65 -0.30
C VAL A 23 6.39 -3.10 -1.41
N VAL A 24 5.36 -2.30 -1.07
CA VAL A 24 4.52 -1.64 -2.09
C VAL A 24 5.34 -0.68 -2.95
N SER A 25 6.24 0.09 -2.34
CA SER A 25 7.15 1.00 -3.06
C SER A 25 8.02 0.25 -4.06
N ALA A 26 8.67 -0.83 -3.62
CA ALA A 26 9.51 -1.68 -4.46
C ALA A 26 8.70 -2.32 -5.60
N MET A 27 7.47 -2.75 -5.35
CA MET A 27 6.59 -3.27 -6.40
C MET A 27 6.22 -2.20 -7.43
N CYS A 28 5.93 -0.96 -7.00
CA CYS A 28 5.67 0.14 -7.90
C CYS A 28 6.92 0.49 -8.74
N ALA A 29 8.11 0.45 -8.14
CA ALA A 29 9.37 0.64 -8.86
C ALA A 29 9.63 -0.47 -9.88
N PHE A 30 9.41 -1.73 -9.49
CA PHE A 30 9.55 -2.88 -10.38
C PHE A 30 8.56 -2.84 -11.56
N ALA A 31 7.40 -2.23 -11.38
CA ALA A 31 6.41 -2.09 -12.44
C ALA A 31 6.72 -0.96 -13.45
N MET A 32 7.72 -0.10 -13.21
CA MET A 32 8.04 1.02 -14.12
C MET A 32 8.36 0.58 -15.56
N PRO A 33 9.20 -0.45 -15.84
CA PRO A 33 9.45 -0.91 -17.20
C PRO A 33 8.18 -1.46 -17.88
N LEU A 34 7.29 -2.08 -17.10
CA LEU A 34 6.01 -2.60 -17.59
C LEU A 34 5.04 -1.46 -17.95
N SER A 35 5.10 -0.37 -17.19
CA SER A 35 4.33 0.84 -17.43
C SER A 35 4.80 1.60 -18.68
N LEU A 36 6.11 1.67 -18.92
CA LEU A 36 6.68 2.20 -20.16
C LEU A 36 6.19 1.44 -21.40
N ARG A 37 6.05 0.11 -21.27
CA ARG A 37 5.48 -0.75 -22.33
C ARG A 37 3.95 -0.68 -22.43
N ARG A 38 3.29 0.13 -21.60
CA ARG A 38 1.83 0.32 -21.56
C ARG A 38 1.06 -1.00 -21.44
N LEU A 39 1.56 -1.94 -20.62
CA LEU A 39 0.88 -3.21 -20.44
C LEU A 39 -0.55 -3.01 -19.89
N PRO A 40 -1.55 -3.74 -20.41
CA PRO A 40 -2.93 -3.60 -19.95
C PRO A 40 -3.07 -3.85 -18.45
N GLY A 41 -3.74 -2.94 -17.74
CA GLY A 41 -4.02 -3.05 -16.31
C GLY A 41 -2.93 -2.51 -15.38
N VAL A 42 -1.70 -2.33 -15.85
CA VAL A 42 -0.61 -1.75 -15.06
C VAL A 42 -0.85 -0.24 -14.87
N PRO A 43 -0.55 0.36 -13.70
CA PRO A 43 -0.64 1.81 -13.50
C PRO A 43 0.17 2.58 -14.54
N SER A 44 -0.22 3.83 -14.82
CA SER A 44 0.45 4.65 -15.84
C SER A 44 1.89 5.03 -15.44
N PHE A 45 2.69 5.47 -16.42
CA PHE A 45 4.11 5.74 -16.22
C PHE A 45 4.38 6.89 -15.24
N ILE A 46 3.42 7.80 -15.06
CA ILE A 46 3.51 8.85 -14.04
C ILE A 46 3.08 8.30 -12.68
N GLN A 47 2.06 7.44 -12.64
CA GLN A 47 1.55 6.89 -11.38
C GLN A 47 2.57 5.97 -10.71
N THR A 48 3.24 5.09 -11.46
CA THR A 48 4.18 4.11 -10.88
C THR A 48 5.32 4.74 -10.08
N PRO A 49 6.10 5.71 -10.61
CA PRO A 49 7.15 6.39 -9.85
C PRO A 49 6.58 7.26 -8.72
N SER A 50 5.44 7.92 -8.92
CA SER A 50 4.80 8.71 -7.85
C SER A 50 4.39 7.84 -6.67
N PHE A 51 3.71 6.71 -6.91
CA PHE A 51 3.34 5.78 -5.84
C PHE A 51 4.58 5.12 -5.22
N ALA A 52 5.61 4.79 -6.01
CA ALA A 52 6.86 4.29 -5.45
C ALA A 52 7.49 5.29 -4.47
N ALA A 53 7.57 6.57 -4.84
CA ALA A 53 8.09 7.62 -3.96
C ALA A 53 7.22 7.83 -2.73
N ILE A 54 5.90 7.89 -2.88
CA ILE A 54 4.95 8.11 -1.79
C ILE A 54 5.02 6.97 -0.76
N PHE A 55 4.97 5.70 -1.19
CA PHE A 55 5.06 4.58 -0.25
C PHE A 55 6.47 4.41 0.32
N GLY A 56 7.51 4.80 -0.44
CA GLY A 56 8.88 4.88 0.06
C GLY A 56 9.00 5.90 1.20
N GLY A 57 8.42 7.08 1.00
CA GLY A 57 8.32 8.15 2.00
C GLY A 57 7.49 7.74 3.20
N ALA A 58 6.34 7.09 3.01
CA ALA A 58 5.51 6.57 4.10
C ALA A 58 6.32 5.61 5.00
N GLY A 59 7.03 4.65 4.41
CA GLY A 59 7.91 3.75 5.16
C GLY A 59 9.07 4.48 5.85
N TYR A 60 9.63 5.54 5.24
CA TYR A 60 10.65 6.37 5.87
C TYR A 60 10.12 7.10 7.11
N VAL A 61 8.95 7.74 7.01
CA VAL A 61 8.27 8.41 8.15
C VAL A 61 8.03 7.41 9.28
N THR A 62 7.49 6.23 8.97
CA THR A 62 7.32 5.13 9.93
C THR A 62 8.66 4.71 10.56
N SER A 63 9.75 4.63 9.79
CA SER A 63 11.08 4.26 10.31
C SER A 63 11.70 5.31 11.24
N CYS A 64 11.26 6.57 11.14
CA CYS A 64 11.66 7.65 12.06
C CYS A 64 10.92 7.59 13.41
N GLY A 65 10.03 6.61 13.60
CA GLY A 65 9.20 6.47 14.80
C GLY A 65 7.89 7.24 14.74
N ASP A 66 7.61 7.93 13.63
CA ASP A 66 6.36 8.65 13.40
C ASP A 66 5.32 7.72 12.75
N TYR A 67 4.81 6.79 13.56
CA TYR A 67 3.92 5.74 13.09
C TYR A 67 2.55 6.26 12.66
N GLU A 68 2.06 7.35 13.26
CA GLU A 68 0.73 7.90 12.97
C GLU A 68 0.71 8.56 11.59
N ASN A 69 1.66 9.46 11.32
CA ASN A 69 1.77 10.11 10.01
C ASN A 69 2.11 9.09 8.91
N GLY A 70 3.02 8.15 9.20
CA GLY A 70 3.34 7.04 8.30
C GLY A 70 2.10 6.22 7.92
N ALA A 71 1.30 5.84 8.92
CA ALA A 71 0.05 5.12 8.71
C ALA A 71 -1.00 5.93 7.95
N GLY A 72 -1.14 7.23 8.23
CA GLY A 72 -2.04 8.13 7.52
C GLY A 72 -1.69 8.27 6.03
N ILE A 73 -0.42 8.50 5.71
CA ILE A 73 0.07 8.58 4.33
C ILE A 73 -0.17 7.24 3.62
N ALA A 74 0.26 6.13 4.21
CA ALA A 74 0.10 4.80 3.62
C ALA A 74 -1.37 4.45 3.35
N THR A 75 -2.27 4.78 4.28
CA THR A 75 -3.71 4.52 4.15
C THR A 75 -4.34 5.36 3.04
N ALA A 76 -4.14 6.69 3.09
CA ALA A 76 -4.73 7.60 2.12
C ALA A 76 -4.31 7.25 0.69
N TRP A 77 -3.02 7.02 0.47
CA TRP A 77 -2.51 6.73 -0.87
C TRP A 77 -2.77 5.30 -1.34
N SER A 78 -2.91 4.32 -0.43
CA SER A 78 -3.47 3.01 -0.79
C SER A 78 -4.89 3.15 -1.32
N ILE A 79 -5.77 3.92 -0.67
CA ILE A 79 -7.14 4.16 -1.16
C ILE A 79 -7.11 4.86 -2.52
N THR A 80 -6.30 5.91 -2.69
CA THR A 80 -6.15 6.60 -3.98
C THR A 80 -5.70 5.65 -5.08
N TYR A 81 -4.70 4.79 -4.82
CA TYR A 81 -4.24 3.80 -5.80
C TYR A 81 -5.36 2.86 -6.22
N LEU A 82 -6.11 2.32 -5.24
CA LEU A 82 -7.20 1.38 -5.50
C LEU A 82 -8.29 2.03 -6.36
N VAL A 83 -8.74 3.24 -6.01
CA VAL A 83 -9.75 3.98 -6.78
C VAL A 83 -9.30 4.18 -8.24
N LEU A 84 -8.03 4.53 -8.46
CA LEU A 84 -7.50 4.82 -9.78
C LEU A 84 -7.25 3.57 -10.65
N ASN A 85 -7.03 2.40 -10.03
CA ASN A 85 -6.51 1.22 -10.73
C ASN A 85 -7.34 -0.05 -10.59
N VAL A 86 -8.31 -0.14 -9.67
CA VAL A 86 -9.12 -1.36 -9.43
C VAL A 86 -9.80 -1.85 -10.70
N ASN A 87 -10.50 -0.97 -11.42
CA ASN A 87 -11.21 -1.32 -12.64
C ASN A 87 -10.25 -1.78 -13.74
N LYS A 88 -9.09 -1.14 -13.87
CA LYS A 88 -8.07 -1.49 -14.88
C LYS A 88 -7.46 -2.86 -14.58
N ALA A 89 -7.10 -3.10 -13.32
CA ALA A 89 -6.53 -4.36 -12.87
C ALA A 89 -7.51 -5.52 -13.08
N LEU A 90 -8.75 -5.39 -12.60
CA LEU A 90 -9.77 -6.44 -12.71
C LEU A 90 -10.16 -6.72 -14.17
N ARG A 91 -10.34 -5.69 -15.00
CA ARG A 91 -10.67 -5.87 -16.42
C ARG A 91 -9.54 -6.51 -17.22
N SER A 92 -8.28 -6.25 -16.85
CA SER A 92 -7.13 -6.83 -17.56
C SER A 92 -7.05 -8.35 -17.41
N LYS A 93 -7.58 -8.90 -16.29
CA LYS A 93 -7.44 -10.31 -15.90
C LYS A 93 -5.99 -10.82 -15.91
N ARG A 94 -5.01 -9.91 -15.79
CA ARG A 94 -3.59 -10.24 -15.79
C ARG A 94 -3.09 -10.41 -14.35
N PRO A 95 -2.17 -11.35 -14.10
CA PRO A 95 -1.71 -11.64 -12.74
C PRO A 95 -0.95 -10.46 -12.12
N ILE A 96 -0.16 -9.72 -12.90
CA ILE A 96 0.68 -8.62 -12.39
C ILE A 96 -0.18 -7.46 -11.83
N PRO A 97 -1.13 -6.87 -12.58
CA PRO A 97 -2.02 -5.83 -12.05
C PRO A 97 -2.84 -6.28 -10.84
N ILE A 98 -3.30 -7.53 -10.83
CA ILE A 98 -4.05 -8.10 -9.69
C ILE A 98 -3.14 -8.19 -8.47
N LEU A 99 -1.91 -8.68 -8.62
CA LEU A 99 -0.94 -8.75 -7.54
C LEU A 99 -0.61 -7.36 -6.98
N MET A 100 -0.39 -6.36 -7.84
CA MET A 100 -0.18 -4.99 -7.37
C MET A 100 -1.40 -4.45 -6.61
N LEU A 101 -2.61 -4.70 -7.12
CA LEU A 101 -3.84 -4.28 -6.47
C LEU A 101 -4.00 -4.93 -5.09
N THR A 102 -3.77 -6.23 -4.97
CA THR A 102 -3.92 -6.96 -3.70
C THR A 102 -2.86 -6.55 -2.68
N THR A 103 -1.61 -6.33 -3.11
CA THR A 103 -0.56 -5.84 -2.19
C THR A 103 -0.88 -4.44 -1.67
N VAL A 104 -1.33 -3.53 -2.53
CA VAL A 104 -1.70 -2.17 -2.11
C VAL A 104 -2.94 -2.17 -1.20
N ALA A 105 -3.90 -3.05 -1.47
CA ALA A 105 -5.06 -3.26 -0.60
C ALA A 105 -4.65 -3.78 0.79
N GLY A 106 -3.76 -4.78 0.83
CA GLY A 106 -3.21 -5.30 2.09
C GLY A 106 -2.47 -4.23 2.89
N ASN A 107 -1.67 -3.39 2.22
CA ASN A 107 -1.00 -2.26 2.84
C ASN A 107 -1.98 -1.26 3.45
N GLY A 108 -3.01 -0.87 2.69
CA GLY A 108 -4.06 0.04 3.17
C GLY A 108 -4.86 -0.54 4.33
N PHE A 109 -5.07 -1.86 4.35
CA PHE A 109 -5.73 -2.54 5.46
C PHE A 109 -4.87 -2.52 6.74
N ILE A 110 -3.58 -2.86 6.63
CA ILE A 110 -2.64 -2.90 7.77
C ILE A 110 -2.56 -1.53 8.44
N TYR A 111 -2.23 -0.47 7.68
CA TYR A 111 -2.07 0.87 8.24
C TYR A 111 -3.42 1.52 8.56
N GLY A 112 -4.46 1.22 7.79
CA GLY A 112 -5.79 1.80 7.98
C GLY A 112 -6.41 1.40 9.31
N GLN A 113 -6.25 0.15 9.75
CA GLN A 113 -6.77 -0.29 11.05
C GLN A 113 -6.22 0.56 12.20
N LYS A 114 -4.90 0.82 12.20
CA LYS A 114 -4.25 1.69 13.19
C LYS A 114 -4.75 3.14 13.07
N TYR A 115 -4.72 3.70 11.84
CA TYR A 115 -5.14 5.07 11.60
C TYR A 115 -6.61 5.33 12.01
N PHE A 116 -7.54 4.45 11.66
CA PHE A 116 -8.94 4.62 12.04
C PHE A 116 -9.16 4.49 13.55
N ARG A 117 -8.42 3.60 14.22
CA ARG A 117 -8.51 3.44 15.68
C ARG A 117 -7.97 4.66 16.42
N GLU A 118 -6.86 5.24 15.97
CA GLU A 118 -6.24 6.37 16.66
C GLU A 118 -7.02 7.68 16.48
N TYR A 119 -7.69 7.86 15.34
CA TYR A 119 -8.34 9.13 14.99
C TYR A 119 -9.87 9.13 15.04
N PHE A 120 -10.54 7.96 15.05
CA PHE A 120 -12.01 7.88 14.95
C PHE A 120 -12.68 6.91 15.94
N ALA A 121 -11.92 6.17 16.75
CA ALA A 121 -12.45 5.29 17.81
C ALA A 121 -12.23 5.92 19.19
#